data_AF-W8C7J6-F1
#
_entry.id   AF-W8C7J6-F1
#
_cell.length_a   1.000
_cell.length_b   1.000
_cell.length_c   1.000
_cell.angle_alpha   90.00
_cell.angle_beta   90.00
_cell.angle_gamma   90.00
#
_symmetry.space_group_name_H-M   'P 1'
#
loop_
_entity.id
_entity.type
_entity.pdbx_description
1 polymer ?
#
loop_
_entity_poly.entity_id
_entity_poly.type
_entity_poly.pdbx_seq_one_letter_code
_entity_poly.pdbx_strand_id
1 'polypeptide(L)'
;IQTTMLCTGGRSTIFILTSFLAITVNISHVWSGSIGSTMPLRLSEIVKSLLNNIEKDGHWNENIASGLLFAEFLVKQKMQQQKTTVLDTGLGSLYLDILEKISSIRSGVIQSFGVHNLQSLFQDNLMITSFEIRTNQIDKNIEFKSMVRNYSSTPGTGFPSNTFTGICLLHMQGLELCDKLRRNCLPEIKISPPTYGYRRTYQALLLYFLMHHTCARFYGNRLSFEIIATEHCSQVYREHQIIAALGPRRWYELYVEQSSICGLFGFEEFLDYTELTRFIDLESTSACNCIKSPYVAEPTPDLCRCTDRKHSNLLILFTNAMLFLI
;
A
#
# COMPACT_ATOMS: atom_id res chain seq x y z
N ILE A 1 9.93 69.15 21.08
CA ILE A 1 10.56 68.81 19.78
C ILE A 1 9.66 67.73 19.16
N GLN A 2 8.54 67.95 18.43
CA GLN A 2 8.25 68.86 17.31
C GLN A 2 9.47 69.00 16.39
N THR A 3 9.48 68.55 15.14
CA THR A 3 8.43 68.82 14.13
C THR A 3 8.59 67.98 12.85
N THR A 4 7.44 67.44 12.40
CA THR A 4 6.86 67.48 11.03
C THR A 4 7.49 66.68 9.89
N MET A 5 6.77 65.70 9.30
CA MET A 5 5.63 65.83 8.36
C MET A 5 6.02 66.35 6.97
N LEU A 6 5.69 65.56 5.96
CA LEU A 6 5.00 66.03 4.75
C LEU A 6 4.10 64.89 4.21
N CYS A 7 2.80 65.07 4.44
CA CYS A 7 1.71 64.46 3.67
C CYS A 7 1.66 65.13 2.28
N THR A 8 1.17 64.47 1.24
CA THR A 8 -0.23 64.47 0.76
C THR A 8 -0.16 63.93 -0.68
N GLY A 9 -1.13 63.31 -1.33
CA GLY A 9 -2.57 63.18 -1.12
C GLY A 9 -3.17 62.93 -2.52
N GLY A 10 -4.20 62.09 -2.62
CA GLY A 10 -4.89 61.83 -3.88
C GLY A 10 -5.97 60.76 -3.74
N ARG A 11 -7.17 61.18 -3.36
CA ARG A 11 -8.41 60.38 -3.38
C ARG A 11 -9.01 60.35 -4.78
N SER A 12 -9.64 59.25 -5.19
CA SER A 12 -11.10 59.14 -5.41
C SER A 12 -11.55 58.14 -6.50
N THR A 13 -12.54 57.31 -6.12
CA THR A 13 -13.75 56.84 -6.84
C THR A 13 -13.72 55.93 -8.10
N ILE A 14 -14.13 54.66 -7.86
CA ILE A 14 -15.24 53.85 -8.46
C ILE A 14 -15.71 54.12 -9.91
N PHE A 15 -15.63 53.07 -10.75
CA PHE A 15 -16.58 52.64 -11.82
C PHE A 15 -16.39 51.11 -11.99
N ILE A 16 -17.26 50.22 -11.49
CA ILE A 16 -18.45 49.60 -12.11
C ILE A 16 -18.21 48.87 -13.47
N LEU A 17 -18.34 47.53 -13.39
CA LEU A 17 -18.78 46.53 -14.40
C LEU A 17 -17.98 46.35 -15.72
N THR A 18 -17.38 45.18 -15.93
CA THR A 18 -18.01 44.04 -16.65
C THR A 18 -17.00 42.90 -16.93
N SER A 19 -17.47 41.67 -16.69
CA SER A 19 -17.07 40.44 -17.39
C SER A 19 -15.62 39.97 -17.28
N PHE A 20 -15.32 39.18 -16.24
CA PHE A 20 -14.43 38.03 -16.41
C PHE A 20 -15.06 36.81 -15.78
N LEU A 21 -15.25 35.78 -16.62
CA LEU A 21 -15.69 34.45 -16.24
C LEU A 21 -14.88 33.97 -15.04
N ALA A 22 -15.55 33.84 -13.90
CA ALA A 22 -15.12 32.91 -12.88
C ALA A 22 -15.28 31.51 -13.47
N ILE A 23 -14.20 30.97 -14.04
CA ILE A 23 -14.04 29.53 -14.09
C ILE A 23 -13.77 29.12 -12.64
N THR A 24 -14.84 29.00 -11.85
CA THR A 24 -14.83 28.06 -10.74
C THR A 24 -14.67 26.71 -11.40
N VAL A 25 -13.44 26.19 -11.48
CA VAL A 25 -13.25 24.75 -11.61
C VAL A 25 -13.77 24.19 -10.30
N ASN A 26 -15.07 23.94 -10.30
CA ASN A 26 -15.72 23.07 -9.35
C ASN A 26 -15.14 21.70 -9.67
N ILE A 27 -14.03 21.32 -9.03
CA ILE A 27 -13.63 19.91 -9.01
C ILE A 27 -14.61 19.23 -8.05
N SER A 28 -15.83 19.05 -8.53
CA SER A 28 -16.70 18.00 -8.09
C SER A 28 -16.06 16.70 -8.57
N HIS A 29 -15.11 16.14 -7.82
CA HIS A 29 -14.84 14.70 -7.90
C HIS A 29 -15.97 13.98 -7.15
N VAL A 30 -17.14 14.07 -7.77
CA VAL A 30 -18.27 13.21 -7.51
C VAL A 30 -17.89 11.84 -8.08
N TRP A 31 -17.55 10.89 -7.22
CA TRP A 31 -17.72 9.48 -7.56
C TRP A 31 -19.19 9.13 -7.32
N SER A 32 -20.03 9.50 -8.30
CA SER A 32 -21.37 8.93 -8.47
C SER A 32 -21.39 8.16 -9.78
N GLY A 33 -21.44 6.84 -9.71
CA GLY A 33 -21.58 5.95 -10.86
C GLY A 33 -21.36 4.52 -10.37
N SER A 34 -22.42 3.77 -10.09
CA SER A 34 -23.04 2.86 -11.05
C SER A 34 -22.05 1.81 -11.56
N ILE A 35 -22.35 0.54 -11.25
CA ILE A 35 -21.80 -0.66 -11.86
C ILE A 35 -21.80 -0.48 -13.39
N GLY A 36 -20.66 -0.09 -13.97
CA GLY A 36 -20.58 0.19 -15.41
C GLY A 36 -19.51 1.13 -15.93
N SER A 37 -18.73 1.86 -15.11
CA SER A 37 -17.60 2.64 -15.61
C SER A 37 -16.28 1.93 -15.33
N THR A 38 -15.70 1.35 -16.38
CA THR A 38 -14.35 0.78 -16.40
C THR A 38 -13.35 1.72 -15.73
N MET A 39 -12.74 1.27 -14.64
CA MET A 39 -11.52 1.88 -14.13
C MET A 39 -10.49 1.93 -15.28
N PRO A 40 -9.86 3.08 -15.60
CA PRO A 40 -8.97 3.20 -16.77
C PRO A 40 -7.74 2.28 -16.68
N LEU A 41 -7.43 1.76 -15.48
CA LEU A 41 -6.50 0.66 -15.26
C LEU A 41 -7.28 -0.64 -15.20
N ARG A 42 -6.97 -1.57 -16.10
CA ARG A 42 -7.50 -2.95 -16.07
C ARG A 42 -6.83 -3.76 -14.95
N LEU A 43 -6.99 -3.33 -13.69
CA LEU A 43 -6.27 -3.86 -12.53
C LEU A 43 -6.48 -5.37 -12.35
N SER A 44 -7.67 -5.86 -12.63
CA SER A 44 -7.97 -7.30 -12.61
C SER A 44 -7.13 -8.08 -13.63
N GLU A 45 -6.91 -7.54 -14.83
CA GLU A 45 -6.03 -8.15 -15.83
C GLU A 45 -4.57 -8.11 -15.38
N ILE A 46 -4.12 -7.02 -14.73
CA ILE A 46 -2.76 -6.90 -14.19
C ILE A 46 -2.52 -7.94 -13.09
N VAL A 47 -3.46 -8.10 -12.15
CA VAL A 47 -3.39 -9.11 -11.09
C VAL A 47 -3.32 -10.52 -11.69
N LYS A 48 -4.19 -10.84 -12.67
CA LYS A 48 -4.15 -12.14 -13.37
C LYS A 48 -2.83 -12.35 -14.11
N SER A 49 -2.33 -11.31 -14.78
CA SER A 49 -1.04 -11.36 -15.49
C SER A 49 0.12 -11.64 -14.54
N LEU A 50 0.16 -10.96 -13.40
CA LEU A 50 1.16 -11.20 -12.36
C LEU A 50 1.10 -12.63 -11.85
N LEU A 51 -0.09 -13.14 -11.52
CA LEU A 51 -0.27 -14.52 -11.06
C LEU A 51 0.18 -15.54 -12.11
N ASN A 52 -0.16 -15.34 -13.38
CA ASN A 52 0.27 -16.22 -14.48
C ASN A 52 1.79 -16.20 -14.66
N ASN A 53 2.42 -15.03 -14.57
CA ASN A 53 3.86 -14.89 -14.74
C ASN A 53 4.65 -15.43 -13.53
N ILE A 54 4.12 -15.24 -12.31
CA ILE A 54 4.64 -15.90 -11.09
C ILE A 54 4.56 -17.42 -11.25
N GLU A 55 3.44 -17.93 -11.78
CA GLU A 55 3.27 -19.36 -11.97
C GLU A 55 4.26 -19.93 -12.98
N LYS A 56 4.42 -19.24 -14.12
CA LYS A 56 5.34 -19.61 -15.19
C LYS A 56 6.80 -19.58 -14.76
N ASP A 57 7.18 -18.63 -13.92
CA ASP A 57 8.55 -18.51 -13.38
C ASP A 57 8.93 -19.76 -12.56
N GLY A 58 7.99 -20.36 -11.83
CA GLY A 58 8.18 -21.66 -11.16
C GLY A 58 9.21 -21.68 -10.02
N HIS A 59 9.91 -20.57 -9.77
CA HIS A 59 10.90 -20.41 -8.72
C HIS A 59 10.26 -20.07 -7.36
N TRP A 60 9.62 -21.06 -6.75
CA TRP A 60 8.92 -20.90 -5.48
C TRP A 60 9.86 -20.53 -4.33
N ASN A 61 9.48 -19.50 -3.56
CA ASN A 61 10.22 -19.02 -2.40
C ASN A 61 9.28 -18.34 -1.38
N GLU A 62 9.85 -17.93 -0.23
CA GLU A 62 9.13 -17.30 0.88
C GLU A 62 8.40 -15.99 0.50
N ASN A 63 8.97 -15.18 -0.40
CA ASN A 63 8.32 -13.92 -0.81
C ASN A 63 7.01 -14.20 -1.53
N ILE A 64 6.98 -15.22 -2.39
CA ILE A 64 5.77 -15.58 -3.15
C ILE A 64 4.77 -16.28 -2.26
N ALA A 65 5.22 -17.17 -1.38
CA ALA A 65 4.35 -17.76 -0.37
C ALA A 65 3.63 -16.67 0.45
N SER A 66 4.38 -15.67 0.92
CA SER A 66 3.87 -14.55 1.71
C SER A 66 2.94 -13.64 0.90
N GLY A 67 3.33 -13.28 -0.33
CA GLY A 67 2.52 -12.44 -1.23
C GLY A 67 1.18 -13.07 -1.58
N LEU A 68 1.16 -14.38 -1.89
CA LEU A 68 -0.06 -15.14 -2.18
C LEU A 68 -0.98 -15.24 -0.96
N LEU A 69 -0.42 -15.51 0.22
CA LEU A 69 -1.17 -15.50 1.49
C LEU A 69 -1.84 -14.16 1.74
N PHE A 70 -1.12 -13.06 1.52
CA PHE A 70 -1.63 -11.71 1.71
C PHE A 70 -2.73 -11.37 0.70
N ALA A 71 -2.51 -11.67 -0.58
CA ALA A 71 -3.50 -11.44 -1.63
C ALA A 71 -4.79 -12.24 -1.39
N GLU A 72 -4.66 -13.52 -1.01
CA GLU A 72 -5.80 -14.36 -0.64
C GLU A 72 -6.57 -13.78 0.55
N PHE A 73 -5.85 -13.34 1.58
CA PHE A 73 -6.45 -12.69 2.74
C PHE A 73 -7.25 -11.46 2.33
N LEU A 74 -6.68 -10.55 1.53
CA LEU A 74 -7.36 -9.33 1.09
C LEU A 74 -8.64 -9.64 0.30
N VAL A 75 -8.60 -10.57 -0.64
CA VAL A 75 -9.78 -10.95 -1.45
C VAL A 75 -10.87 -11.55 -0.57
N LYS A 76 -10.51 -12.50 0.32
CA LYS A 76 -11.47 -13.11 1.27
C LYS A 76 -12.10 -12.07 2.18
N GLN A 77 -11.31 -11.13 2.68
CA GLN A 77 -11.76 -10.04 3.53
C GLN A 77 -12.80 -9.16 2.82
N LYS A 78 -12.53 -8.73 1.58
CA LYS A 78 -13.46 -7.94 0.77
C LYS A 78 -14.77 -8.71 0.50
N MET A 79 -14.67 -9.99 0.12
CA MET A 79 -15.84 -10.85 -0.13
C MET A 79 -16.72 -11.01 1.12
N GLN A 80 -16.09 -11.21 2.28
CA GLN A 80 -16.82 -11.32 3.55
C GLN A 80 -17.49 -10.01 3.97
N GLN A 81 -16.87 -8.86 3.72
CA GLN A 81 -17.48 -7.55 3.99
C GLN A 81 -18.75 -7.33 3.15
N GLN A 82 -18.76 -7.77 1.89
CA GLN A 82 -19.86 -7.53 0.95
C GLN A 82 -21.04 -8.53 1.07
N LYS A 83 -21.07 -9.33 2.15
CA LYS A 83 -22.07 -10.38 2.48
C LYS A 83 -23.19 -10.59 1.45
N THR A 84 -23.15 -11.72 0.74
CA THR A 84 -24.18 -12.26 -0.17
C THR A 84 -24.54 -11.49 -1.45
N THR A 85 -24.22 -10.20 -1.59
CA THR A 85 -24.62 -9.44 -2.79
C THR A 85 -23.69 -9.63 -3.99
N VAL A 86 -22.46 -10.08 -3.77
CA VAL A 86 -21.42 -10.13 -4.82
C VAL A 86 -21.22 -11.52 -5.42
N LEU A 87 -21.53 -12.59 -4.69
CA LEU A 87 -21.30 -13.96 -5.16
C LEU A 87 -22.09 -14.31 -6.44
N ASP A 88 -23.26 -13.70 -6.64
CA ASP A 88 -24.11 -13.90 -7.82
C ASP A 88 -23.82 -12.90 -8.96
N THR A 89 -22.72 -12.16 -8.89
CA THR A 89 -22.35 -11.12 -9.86
C THR A 89 -21.05 -11.47 -10.60
N GLY A 90 -20.78 -10.78 -11.70
CA GLY A 90 -19.49 -10.88 -12.40
C GLY A 90 -18.28 -10.53 -11.52
N LEU A 91 -18.47 -9.69 -10.50
CA LEU A 91 -17.46 -9.37 -9.49
C LEU A 91 -17.13 -10.56 -8.58
N GLY A 92 -18.14 -11.30 -8.14
CA GLY A 92 -17.95 -12.52 -7.37
C GLY A 92 -17.19 -13.58 -8.16
N SER A 93 -17.55 -13.77 -9.43
CA SER A 93 -16.83 -14.68 -10.33
C SER A 93 -15.36 -14.26 -10.50
N LEU A 94 -15.07 -12.97 -10.64
CA LEU A 94 -13.70 -12.46 -10.71
C LEU A 94 -12.89 -12.78 -9.43
N TYR A 95 -13.46 -12.56 -8.25
CA TYR A 95 -12.78 -12.83 -6.99
C TYR A 95 -12.53 -14.33 -6.78
N LEU A 96 -13.51 -15.17 -7.14
CA LEU A 96 -13.35 -16.63 -7.08
C LEU A 96 -12.26 -17.12 -8.04
N ASP A 97 -12.21 -16.61 -9.27
CA ASP A 97 -11.17 -16.94 -10.25
C ASP A 97 -9.76 -16.57 -9.74
N ILE A 98 -9.62 -15.39 -9.13
CA ILE A 98 -8.35 -14.98 -8.50
C ILE A 98 -7.98 -15.90 -7.33
N LEU A 99 -8.93 -16.25 -6.47
CA LEU A 99 -8.69 -17.17 -5.34
C LEU A 99 -8.32 -18.58 -5.80
N GLU A 100 -8.98 -19.10 -6.83
CA GLU A 100 -8.68 -20.39 -7.43
C GLU A 100 -7.26 -20.38 -8.01
N LYS A 101 -6.90 -19.32 -8.72
CA LYS A 101 -5.55 -19.15 -9.26
C LYS A 101 -4.48 -19.11 -8.16
N ILE A 102 -4.72 -18.34 -7.09
CA ILE A 102 -3.83 -18.30 -5.93
C ILE A 102 -3.69 -19.69 -5.30
N SER A 103 -4.80 -20.40 -5.10
CA SER A 103 -4.80 -21.75 -4.52
C SER A 103 -3.98 -22.75 -5.35
N SER A 104 -4.11 -22.68 -6.69
CA SER A 104 -3.33 -23.50 -7.62
C SER A 104 -1.82 -23.26 -7.47
N ILE A 105 -1.39 -22.00 -7.50
CA ILE A 105 0.03 -21.63 -7.34
C ILE A 105 0.54 -22.05 -5.95
N ARG A 106 -0.23 -21.77 -4.90
CA ARG A 106 0.12 -22.16 -3.53
C ARG A 106 0.32 -23.66 -3.37
N SER A 107 -0.47 -24.49 -4.07
CA SER A 107 -0.27 -25.94 -4.06
C SER A 107 1.11 -26.32 -4.61
N GLY A 108 1.55 -25.67 -5.69
CA GLY A 108 2.90 -25.83 -6.24
C GLY A 108 4.02 -25.35 -5.30
N VAL A 109 3.81 -24.21 -4.63
CA VAL A 109 4.73 -23.69 -3.61
C VAL A 109 4.89 -24.69 -2.46
N ILE A 110 3.79 -25.22 -1.93
CA ILE A 110 3.82 -26.19 -0.81
C ILE A 110 4.53 -27.48 -1.23
N GLN A 111 4.28 -27.98 -2.43
CA GLN A 111 4.95 -29.18 -2.95
C GLN A 111 6.46 -29.00 -3.07
N SER A 112 6.92 -27.78 -3.39
CA SER A 112 8.32 -27.50 -3.70
C SER A 112 9.13 -26.98 -2.51
N PHE A 113 8.50 -26.21 -1.62
CA PHE A 113 9.15 -25.47 -0.53
C PHE A 113 8.57 -25.79 0.86
N GLY A 114 7.51 -26.61 0.93
CA GLY A 114 6.84 -26.97 2.18
C GLY A 114 5.81 -25.92 2.65
N VAL A 115 5.18 -26.20 3.79
CA VAL A 115 4.17 -25.32 4.39
C VAL A 115 4.87 -24.17 5.12
N HIS A 116 4.45 -22.93 4.83
CA HIS A 116 5.04 -21.73 5.42
C HIS A 116 4.37 -21.35 6.75
N ASN A 117 5.17 -20.96 7.75
CA ASN A 117 4.70 -20.61 9.10
C ASN A 117 3.75 -19.39 9.13
N LEU A 118 3.81 -18.49 8.14
CA LEU A 118 2.86 -17.36 8.08
C LEU A 118 1.42 -17.79 7.79
N GLN A 119 1.19 -19.01 7.28
CA GLN A 119 -0.15 -19.50 6.98
C GLN A 119 -1.07 -19.48 8.22
N SER A 120 -0.55 -19.80 9.41
CA SER A 120 -1.34 -19.79 10.66
C SER A 120 -1.75 -18.37 11.07
N LEU A 121 -0.92 -17.36 10.77
CA LEU A 121 -1.25 -15.96 11.04
C LEU A 121 -2.49 -15.54 10.25
N PHE A 122 -2.59 -15.94 8.97
CA PHE A 122 -3.70 -15.56 8.11
C PHE A 122 -4.98 -16.39 8.28
N GLN A 123 -4.88 -17.59 8.87
CA GLN A 123 -6.02 -18.53 8.99
C GLN A 123 -6.81 -18.38 10.29
N ASP A 124 -6.14 -18.25 11.43
CA ASP A 124 -6.82 -18.41 12.74
C ASP A 124 -6.96 -17.11 13.53
N ASN A 125 -6.23 -16.06 13.15
CA ASN A 125 -5.97 -14.92 14.03
C ASN A 125 -6.41 -13.56 13.51
N LEU A 126 -6.95 -13.46 12.29
CA LEU A 126 -7.29 -12.17 11.69
C LEU A 126 -8.80 -11.91 11.65
N MET A 127 -9.20 -10.82 12.31
CA MET A 127 -10.54 -10.24 12.28
C MET A 127 -10.76 -9.46 11.00
N ILE A 128 -12.03 -9.39 10.59
CA ILE A 128 -12.43 -8.65 9.40
C ILE A 128 -12.59 -7.16 9.70
N THR A 129 -11.96 -6.30 8.90
CA THR A 129 -12.13 -4.84 8.98
C THR A 129 -12.70 -4.29 7.67
N SER A 130 -13.25 -3.07 7.69
CA SER A 130 -13.85 -2.47 6.49
C SER A 130 -12.80 -1.91 5.54
N PHE A 131 -12.96 -2.18 4.25
CA PHE A 131 -12.25 -1.52 3.16
C PHE A 131 -12.89 -0.15 2.90
N GLU A 132 -12.25 0.91 3.37
CA GLU A 132 -12.63 2.31 3.11
C GLU A 132 -11.42 3.10 2.58
N ILE A 133 -11.61 3.81 1.47
CA ILE A 133 -10.60 4.76 0.98
C ILE A 133 -10.53 5.95 1.95
N ARG A 134 -9.32 6.27 2.38
CA ARG A 134 -8.99 7.38 3.28
C ARG A 134 -8.38 8.51 2.45
N THR A 135 -9.19 9.52 2.17
CA THR A 135 -8.78 10.72 1.43
C THR A 135 -8.26 11.79 2.39
N ASN A 136 -7.16 12.47 2.05
CA ASN A 136 -6.64 13.64 2.78
C ASN A 136 -6.33 13.41 4.27
N GLN A 137 -6.03 12.17 4.68
CA GLN A 137 -5.63 11.87 6.06
C GLN A 137 -4.09 11.94 6.25
N ILE A 138 -3.33 11.84 5.16
CA ILE A 138 -1.88 11.92 5.19
C ILE A 138 -1.42 13.36 5.39
N ASP A 139 -0.55 13.58 6.39
CA ASP A 139 0.07 14.88 6.65
C ASP A 139 1.24 15.14 5.70
N LYS A 140 0.99 16.03 4.74
CA LYS A 140 1.91 16.47 3.68
C LYS A 140 2.82 17.65 4.08
N ASN A 141 2.62 18.28 5.24
CA ASN A 141 3.20 19.59 5.58
C ASN A 141 4.50 19.56 6.39
N ILE A 142 5.01 18.39 6.80
CA ILE A 142 6.21 18.31 7.66
C ILE A 142 7.50 18.50 6.84
N GLU A 143 8.43 19.32 7.34
CA GLU A 143 9.58 19.85 6.59
C GLU A 143 10.62 18.80 6.15
N PHE A 144 11.04 18.90 4.88
CA PHE A 144 11.78 17.88 4.10
C PHE A 144 13.27 18.15 3.88
N LYS A 145 13.74 19.38 4.09
CA LYS A 145 14.98 19.85 3.44
C LYS A 145 16.27 19.14 3.88
N SER A 146 16.31 18.63 5.11
CA SER A 146 17.48 17.93 5.64
C SER A 146 17.59 16.48 5.16
N MET A 147 16.46 15.78 4.96
CA MET A 147 16.44 14.37 4.60
C MET A 147 16.84 14.13 3.15
N VAL A 148 16.38 14.99 2.21
CA VAL A 148 16.68 14.87 0.78
C VAL A 148 18.19 14.82 0.51
N ARG A 149 18.98 15.63 1.22
CA ARG A 149 20.44 15.73 1.01
C ARG A 149 21.19 14.46 1.40
N ASN A 150 20.67 13.70 2.37
CA ASN A 150 21.34 12.55 2.96
C ASN A 150 20.59 11.24 2.70
N TYR A 151 19.59 11.25 1.81
CA TYR A 151 18.67 10.13 1.68
C TYR A 151 19.36 8.82 1.26
N SER A 152 20.53 8.87 0.63
CA SER A 152 21.27 7.65 0.28
C SER A 152 21.86 6.89 1.48
N SER A 153 22.03 7.52 2.65
CA SER A 153 22.59 6.90 3.86
C SER A 153 21.57 6.62 4.96
N THR A 154 20.33 7.09 4.79
CA THR A 154 19.22 6.87 5.72
C THR A 154 18.35 5.63 5.50
N PRO A 155 18.27 4.95 4.33
CA PRO A 155 17.30 3.87 4.14
C PRO A 155 17.70 2.69 5.02
N GLY A 156 16.85 2.33 5.97
CA GLY A 156 17.15 1.29 6.96
C GLY A 156 17.79 1.79 8.27
N THR A 157 17.79 3.10 8.52
CA THR A 157 18.11 3.67 9.85
C THR A 157 16.87 3.73 10.74
N GLY A 158 17.08 3.73 12.06
CA GLY A 158 16.01 3.78 13.07
C GLY A 158 15.67 2.43 13.67
N PHE A 159 14.43 2.22 14.13
CA PHE A 159 14.00 1.03 14.86
C PHE A 159 12.57 0.66 14.44
N PRO A 160 12.15 -0.63 14.36
CA PRO A 160 12.81 -1.86 14.80
C PRO A 160 13.88 -2.40 13.86
N SER A 161 14.78 -3.22 14.41
CA SER A 161 15.67 -4.04 13.60
C SER A 161 14.88 -5.11 12.83
N ASN A 162 15.46 -5.63 11.74
CA ASN A 162 14.84 -6.71 10.96
C ASN A 162 14.59 -7.95 11.84
N THR A 163 15.54 -8.28 12.72
CA THR A 163 15.42 -9.37 13.70
C THR A 163 14.21 -9.15 14.61
N PHE A 164 14.03 -7.94 15.12
CA PHE A 164 12.92 -7.62 16.00
C PHE A 164 11.56 -7.73 15.27
N THR A 165 11.51 -7.26 14.03
CA THR A 165 10.32 -7.38 13.17
C THR A 165 9.92 -8.85 13.00
N GLY A 166 10.89 -9.73 12.70
CA GLY A 166 10.66 -11.17 12.58
C GLY A 166 10.14 -11.80 13.87
N ILE A 167 10.70 -11.43 15.03
CA ILE A 167 10.22 -11.88 16.34
C ILE A 167 8.76 -11.49 16.57
N CYS A 168 8.37 -10.27 16.17
CA CYS A 168 7.00 -9.84 16.34
C CYS A 168 6.01 -10.56 15.43
N LEU A 169 6.37 -10.82 14.17
CA LEU A 169 5.54 -11.63 13.28
C LEU A 169 5.38 -13.06 13.81
N LEU A 170 6.44 -13.66 14.37
CA LEU A 170 6.37 -14.96 15.03
C LEU A 170 5.43 -14.93 16.26
N HIS A 171 5.49 -13.88 17.08
CA HIS A 171 4.57 -13.75 18.21
C HIS A 171 3.12 -13.54 17.79
N MET A 172 2.87 -12.93 16.63
CA MET A 172 1.52 -12.76 16.07
C MET A 172 0.97 -14.07 15.46
N GLN A 173 1.79 -15.10 15.26
CA GLN A 173 1.33 -16.43 14.86
C GLN A 173 0.79 -17.25 16.05
N GLY A 174 1.18 -16.91 17.29
CA GLY A 174 0.83 -17.66 18.49
C GLY A 174 -0.49 -17.19 19.12
N LEU A 175 -1.50 -18.06 19.12
CA LEU A 175 -2.86 -17.84 19.67
C LEU A 175 -2.90 -17.43 21.16
N GLU A 176 -1.86 -17.72 21.95
CA GLU A 176 -1.93 -17.67 23.43
C GLU A 176 -1.12 -16.55 24.09
N LEU A 177 -0.67 -15.54 23.33
CA LEU A 177 0.37 -14.61 23.84
C LEU A 177 0.04 -13.14 23.62
N CYS A 178 -1.23 -12.75 23.78
CA CYS A 178 -1.61 -11.33 23.76
C CYS A 178 -0.76 -10.49 24.74
N ASP A 179 -0.34 -11.05 25.88
CA ASP A 179 0.57 -10.35 26.78
C ASP A 179 1.99 -10.15 26.22
N LYS A 180 2.54 -11.10 25.47
CA LYS A 180 3.87 -10.91 24.84
C LYS A 180 3.79 -9.93 23.68
N LEU A 181 2.72 -9.98 22.88
CA LEU A 181 2.48 -8.97 21.85
C LEU A 181 2.40 -7.56 22.45
N ARG A 182 1.70 -7.41 23.58
CA ARG A 182 1.60 -6.14 24.31
C ARG A 182 2.94 -5.65 24.86
N ARG A 183 3.72 -6.55 25.47
CA ARG A 183 4.97 -6.17 26.16
C ARG A 183 6.13 -5.98 25.19
N ASN A 184 6.20 -6.81 24.15
CA ASN A 184 7.34 -6.85 23.26
C ASN A 184 7.04 -6.03 22.00
N CYS A 185 5.92 -6.24 21.32
CA CYS A 185 5.70 -5.70 19.97
C CYS A 185 5.02 -4.33 19.93
N LEU A 186 4.01 -4.11 20.77
CA LEU A 186 3.26 -2.86 20.78
C LEU A 186 4.11 -1.61 21.07
N PRO A 187 5.09 -1.63 22.01
CA PRO A 187 5.95 -0.47 22.25
C PRO A 187 6.73 -0.09 20.99
N GLU A 188 7.25 -1.09 20.27
CA GLU A 188 8.05 -0.89 19.08
C GLU A 188 7.25 -0.42 17.87
N ILE A 189 5.99 -0.85 17.77
CA ILE A 189 5.06 -0.32 16.77
C ILE A 189 4.75 1.15 17.07
N LYS A 190 4.74 1.57 18.35
CA LYS A 190 4.45 2.95 18.77
C LYS A 190 5.68 3.88 18.76
N ILE A 191 6.86 3.40 18.38
CA ILE A 191 8.07 4.23 18.36
C ILE A 191 7.97 5.35 17.32
N SER A 192 7.94 6.59 17.83
CA SER A 192 8.03 7.85 17.08
C SER A 192 9.45 8.40 16.78
N PRO A 193 10.57 7.94 17.39
CA PRO A 193 11.92 8.29 16.92
C PRO A 193 12.13 8.15 15.41
N PRO A 194 13.09 8.89 14.82
CA PRO A 194 13.29 8.90 13.38
C PRO A 194 13.67 7.51 12.87
N THR A 195 12.73 6.88 12.18
CA THR A 195 12.87 5.61 11.48
C THR A 195 12.50 5.79 10.02
N TYR A 196 13.32 5.23 9.13
CA TYR A 196 13.19 5.40 7.68
C TYR A 196 13.35 4.07 6.93
N GLY A 197 12.88 4.06 5.70
CA GLY A 197 12.95 2.97 4.75
C GLY A 197 12.15 1.75 5.21
N TYR A 198 12.75 0.58 5.04
CA TYR A 198 12.13 -0.69 5.38
C TYR A 198 11.70 -0.77 6.86
N ARG A 199 12.43 -0.13 7.79
CA ARG A 199 12.11 -0.20 9.22
C ARG A 199 10.78 0.48 9.53
N ARG A 200 10.54 1.69 8.99
CA ARG A 200 9.27 2.41 9.18
C ARG A 200 8.13 1.71 8.46
N THR A 201 8.41 1.24 7.25
CA THR A 201 7.46 0.50 6.43
C THR A 201 7.02 -0.79 7.13
N TYR A 202 7.94 -1.50 7.79
CA TYR A 202 7.63 -2.68 8.60
C TYR A 202 6.88 -2.36 9.91
N GLN A 203 7.07 -1.20 10.54
CA GLN A 203 6.22 -0.79 11.66
C GLN A 203 4.76 -0.63 11.21
N ALA A 204 4.53 -0.06 10.03
CA ALA A 204 3.19 0.02 9.45
C ALA A 204 2.62 -1.37 9.15
N LEU A 205 3.43 -2.29 8.63
CA LEU A 205 2.99 -3.68 8.40
C LEU A 205 2.64 -4.41 9.71
N LEU A 206 3.49 -4.30 10.73
CA LEU A 206 3.23 -4.88 12.05
C LEU A 206 1.96 -4.31 12.68
N LEU A 207 1.73 -2.99 12.52
CA LEU A 207 0.50 -2.34 12.95
C LEU A 207 -0.71 -2.91 12.21
N TYR A 208 -0.61 -3.13 10.89
CA TYR A 208 -1.69 -3.70 10.09
C TYR A 208 -2.08 -5.08 10.62
N PHE A 209 -1.10 -5.96 10.82
CA PHE A 209 -1.34 -7.28 11.39
C PHE A 209 -1.93 -7.21 12.80
N LEU A 210 -1.39 -6.33 13.64
CA LEU A 210 -1.87 -6.17 15.00
C LEU A 210 -3.32 -5.68 15.05
N MET A 211 -3.70 -4.73 14.19
CA MET A 211 -5.06 -4.20 14.07
C MET A 211 -6.07 -5.29 13.68
N HIS A 212 -5.63 -6.23 12.84
CA HIS A 212 -6.45 -7.36 12.42
C HIS A 212 -6.33 -8.53 13.40
N HIS A 213 -5.35 -8.59 14.30
CA HIS A 213 -5.20 -9.72 15.21
C HIS A 213 -6.38 -9.82 16.21
N THR A 214 -6.76 -11.03 16.62
CA THR A 214 -7.77 -11.28 17.69
C THR A 214 -7.43 -10.59 19.02
N CYS A 215 -6.15 -10.26 19.25
CA CYS A 215 -5.66 -9.55 20.42
C CYS A 215 -5.85 -8.02 20.34
N ALA A 216 -6.15 -7.46 19.16
CA ALA A 216 -6.23 -6.01 18.92
C ALA A 216 -7.12 -5.30 19.96
N ARG A 217 -8.27 -5.92 20.27
CA ARG A 217 -9.26 -5.43 21.23
C ARG A 217 -8.72 -5.16 22.64
N PHE A 218 -7.58 -5.76 23.00
CA PHE A 218 -6.95 -5.58 24.31
C PHE A 218 -5.94 -4.41 24.35
N TYR A 219 -5.60 -3.83 23.20
CA TYR A 219 -4.55 -2.80 23.10
C TYR A 219 -5.07 -1.42 22.73
N GLY A 220 -6.24 -1.37 22.11
CA GLY A 220 -6.87 -0.13 21.69
C GLY A 220 -8.16 -0.39 20.93
N ASN A 221 -8.88 0.69 20.65
CA ASN A 221 -9.99 0.65 19.70
C ASN A 221 -9.45 0.86 18.28
N ARG A 222 -10.32 0.63 17.28
CA ARG A 222 -9.99 0.82 15.86
C ARG A 222 -9.40 2.20 15.59
N LEU A 223 -10.04 3.26 16.10
CA LEU A 223 -9.59 4.65 15.91
C LEU A 223 -8.14 4.87 16.40
N SER A 224 -7.74 4.23 17.50
CA SER A 224 -6.37 4.34 18.02
C SER A 224 -5.35 3.75 17.05
N PHE A 225 -5.65 2.61 16.44
CA PHE A 225 -4.79 2.02 15.42
C PHE A 225 -4.74 2.88 14.15
N GLU A 226 -5.87 3.47 13.76
CA GLU A 226 -5.96 4.35 12.59
C GLU A 226 -5.15 5.64 12.75
N ILE A 227 -5.12 6.23 13.95
CA ILE A 227 -4.27 7.39 14.26
C ILE A 227 -2.80 7.02 14.09
N ILE A 228 -2.36 5.88 14.64
CA ILE A 228 -0.96 5.42 14.52
C ILE A 228 -0.64 5.09 13.05
N ALA A 229 -1.57 4.49 12.31
CA ALA A 229 -1.40 4.20 10.89
C ALA A 229 -1.21 5.48 10.09
N THR A 230 -2.00 6.51 10.41
CA THR A 230 -1.89 7.84 9.80
C THR A 230 -0.53 8.48 10.09
N GLU A 231 -0.05 8.40 11.33
CA GLU A 231 1.29 8.89 11.70
C GLU A 231 2.39 8.18 10.91
N HIS A 232 2.40 6.84 10.90
CA HIS A 232 3.41 6.05 10.19
C HIS A 232 3.36 6.28 8.69
N CYS A 233 2.17 6.21 8.08
CA CYS A 233 2.03 6.38 6.65
C CYS A 233 2.25 7.82 6.19
N SER A 234 2.07 8.82 7.06
CA SER A 234 2.50 10.18 6.76
C SER A 234 4.01 10.29 6.68
N GLN A 235 4.75 9.61 7.56
CA GLN A 235 6.22 9.55 7.47
C GLN A 235 6.68 8.76 6.24
N VAL A 236 6.05 7.62 5.96
CA VAL A 236 6.32 6.83 4.75
C VAL A 236 6.04 7.64 3.49
N TYR A 237 4.92 8.35 3.42
CA TYR A 237 4.57 9.17 2.25
C TYR A 237 5.62 10.22 1.97
N ARG A 238 6.20 10.83 3.02
CA ARG A 238 7.28 11.80 2.85
C ARG A 238 8.49 11.17 2.19
N GLU A 239 8.95 10.07 2.75
CA GLU A 239 10.06 9.31 2.17
C GLU A 239 9.77 8.86 0.74
N HIS A 240 8.54 8.40 0.49
CA HIS A 240 8.05 8.00 -0.81
C HIS A 240 8.18 9.12 -1.84
N GLN A 241 7.76 10.34 -1.51
CA GLN A 241 7.93 11.52 -2.37
C GLN A 241 9.40 11.88 -2.62
N ILE A 242 10.29 11.66 -1.64
CA ILE A 242 11.74 11.84 -1.85
C ILE A 242 12.27 10.82 -2.86
N ILE A 243 11.93 9.55 -2.70
CA ILE A 243 12.32 8.49 -3.65
C ILE A 243 11.79 8.80 -5.05
N ALA A 244 10.53 9.21 -5.17
CA ALA A 244 9.93 9.59 -6.44
C ALA A 244 10.69 10.74 -7.11
N ALA A 245 11.04 11.79 -6.34
CA ALA A 245 11.78 12.95 -6.85
C ALA A 245 13.23 12.66 -7.22
N LEU A 246 13.91 11.77 -6.48
CA LEU A 246 15.30 11.37 -6.76
C LEU A 246 15.42 10.32 -7.88
N GLY A 247 14.30 9.79 -8.35
CA GLY A 247 14.24 8.69 -9.32
C GLY A 247 14.09 7.35 -8.62
N PRO A 248 12.93 6.66 -8.74
CA PRO A 248 12.60 5.51 -7.90
C PRO A 248 13.44 4.27 -8.22
N ARG A 249 14.09 4.19 -9.39
CA ARG A 249 14.82 2.99 -9.85
C ARG A 249 15.83 2.46 -8.83
N ARG A 250 16.54 3.34 -8.12
CA ARG A 250 17.55 2.93 -7.13
C ARG A 250 16.94 2.31 -5.87
N TRP A 251 15.74 2.75 -5.49
CA TRP A 251 15.05 2.32 -4.26
C TRP A 251 13.72 1.64 -4.60
N TYR A 252 13.65 1.01 -5.76
CA TYR A 252 12.38 0.66 -6.36
C TYR A 252 11.62 -0.39 -5.55
N GLU A 253 12.32 -1.37 -4.98
CA GLU A 253 11.71 -2.36 -4.09
C GLU A 253 11.09 -1.70 -2.85
N LEU A 254 11.81 -0.77 -2.22
CA LEU A 254 11.31 0.00 -1.08
C LEU A 254 10.11 0.87 -1.49
N TYR A 255 10.18 1.51 -2.66
CA TYR A 255 9.12 2.35 -3.20
C TYR A 255 7.81 1.58 -3.39
N VAL A 256 7.89 0.39 -4.01
CA VAL A 256 6.75 -0.53 -4.16
C VAL A 256 6.22 -0.97 -2.80
N GLU A 257 7.12 -1.31 -1.86
CA GLU A 257 6.75 -1.83 -0.55
C GLU A 257 6.05 -0.77 0.33
N GLN A 258 6.48 0.48 0.23
CA GLN A 258 5.81 1.62 0.88
C GLN A 258 4.38 1.78 0.38
N SER A 259 4.18 1.74 -0.94
CA SER A 259 2.83 1.83 -1.52
C SER A 259 1.99 0.61 -1.22
N SER A 260 2.56 -0.60 -1.28
CA SER A 260 1.81 -1.81 -0.96
C SER A 260 1.30 -1.78 0.47
N ILE A 261 2.16 -1.46 1.45
CA ILE A 261 1.82 -1.48 2.87
C ILE A 261 0.92 -0.31 3.28
N CYS A 262 1.24 0.93 2.91
CA CYS A 262 0.37 2.04 3.27
C CYS A 262 -0.95 2.05 2.48
N GLY A 263 -0.95 1.47 1.28
CA GLY A 263 -2.17 1.16 0.54
C GLY A 263 -3.10 0.20 1.29
N LEU A 264 -2.59 -0.75 2.09
CA LEU A 264 -3.42 -1.68 2.87
C LEU A 264 -4.39 -0.97 3.82
N PHE A 265 -4.00 0.21 4.32
CA PHE A 265 -4.83 1.02 5.20
C PHE A 265 -5.88 1.85 4.44
N GLY A 266 -5.86 1.83 3.11
CA GLY A 266 -6.77 2.56 2.24
C GLY A 266 -6.36 4.01 1.96
N PHE A 267 -5.14 4.43 2.31
CA PHE A 267 -4.68 5.80 2.04
C PHE A 267 -4.59 6.06 0.53
N GLU A 268 -5.37 7.03 0.05
CA GLU A 268 -5.54 7.33 -1.37
C GLU A 268 -4.20 7.66 -2.05
N GLU A 269 -3.31 8.38 -1.36
CA GLU A 269 -2.01 8.80 -1.89
C GLU A 269 -1.10 7.66 -2.37
N PHE A 270 -1.36 6.42 -1.95
CA PHE A 270 -0.60 5.23 -2.35
C PHE A 270 -1.35 4.34 -3.35
N LEU A 271 -2.63 4.61 -3.57
CA LEU A 271 -3.53 3.83 -4.43
C LEU A 271 -4.04 4.64 -5.62
N ASP A 272 -3.71 5.93 -5.72
CA ASP A 272 -4.21 6.78 -6.78
C ASP A 272 -3.73 6.34 -8.17
N TYR A 273 -4.47 6.80 -9.19
CA TYR A 273 -4.19 6.44 -10.58
C TYR A 273 -2.78 6.83 -11.04
N THR A 274 -2.27 7.96 -10.58
CA THR A 274 -0.94 8.46 -10.97
C THR A 274 0.15 7.54 -10.43
N GLU A 275 -0.01 7.11 -9.18
CA GLU A 275 0.92 6.24 -8.50
C GLU A 275 0.92 4.84 -9.10
N LEU A 276 -0.27 4.26 -9.33
CA LEU A 276 -0.40 2.95 -9.98
C LEU A 276 0.16 2.94 -11.41
N THR A 277 -0.08 3.99 -12.19
CA THR A 277 0.47 4.12 -13.55
C THR A 277 2.00 4.20 -13.53
N ARG A 278 2.59 4.89 -12.55
CA ARG A 278 4.04 4.95 -12.38
C ARG A 278 4.67 3.58 -12.18
N PHE A 279 4.06 2.72 -11.35
CA PHE A 279 4.52 1.33 -11.19
C PHE A 279 4.42 0.54 -12.50
N ILE A 280 3.32 0.71 -13.24
CA ILE A 280 3.14 0.06 -14.53
C ILE A 280 4.23 0.48 -15.50
N ASP A 281 4.51 1.78 -15.60
CA ASP A 281 5.53 2.31 -16.50
C ASP A 281 6.93 1.81 -16.11
N LEU A 282 7.27 1.82 -14.83
CA LEU A 282 8.57 1.32 -14.34
C LEU A 282 8.78 -0.16 -14.67
N GLU A 283 7.78 -1.01 -14.45
CA GLU A 283 7.83 -2.42 -14.85
C GLU A 283 7.83 -2.61 -16.38
N SER A 284 7.10 -1.77 -17.12
CA SER A 284 6.99 -1.84 -18.57
C SER A 284 8.32 -1.61 -19.28
N THR A 285 9.22 -0.85 -18.62
CA THR A 285 10.58 -0.57 -19.08
C THR A 285 11.60 -1.56 -18.54
N SER A 286 11.19 -2.49 -17.67
CA SER A 286 12.04 -3.56 -17.20
C SER A 286 12.14 -4.67 -18.26
N ALA A 287 13.24 -5.43 -18.24
CA ALA A 287 13.41 -6.56 -19.15
C ALA A 287 12.37 -7.67 -18.89
N CYS A 288 11.71 -7.65 -17.73
CA CYS A 288 10.82 -8.69 -17.25
C CYS A 288 9.38 -8.18 -17.29
N ASN A 289 8.61 -8.63 -18.28
CA ASN A 289 7.21 -8.23 -18.47
C ASN A 289 6.25 -8.90 -17.46
N CYS A 290 6.55 -8.87 -16.16
CA CYS A 290 5.79 -9.60 -15.14
C CYS A 290 4.34 -9.08 -14.96
N ILE A 291 4.05 -7.82 -15.33
CA ILE A 291 2.71 -7.21 -15.20
C ILE A 291 1.92 -7.08 -16.52
N LYS A 292 2.52 -7.40 -17.69
CA LYS A 292 1.88 -7.21 -19.00
C LYS A 292 1.20 -8.49 -19.51
N SER A 293 0.01 -8.30 -20.08
CA SER A 293 -0.82 -9.25 -20.84
C SER A 293 -0.01 -10.11 -21.84
N PRO A 294 -0.41 -11.38 -22.12
CA PRO A 294 0.42 -12.46 -22.70
C PRO A 294 0.90 -12.28 -24.15
N TYR A 295 0.82 -11.09 -24.74
CA TYR A 295 1.14 -10.85 -26.15
C TYR A 295 2.49 -10.17 -26.42
N VAL A 296 3.41 -10.17 -25.46
CA VAL A 296 4.77 -9.66 -25.69
C VAL A 296 5.78 -10.78 -25.53
N ALA A 297 6.66 -10.87 -26.53
CA ALA A 297 7.65 -11.92 -26.81
C ALA A 297 8.28 -12.58 -25.58
N GLU A 298 8.57 -13.87 -25.73
CA GLU A 298 9.17 -14.74 -24.73
C GLU A 298 10.35 -14.03 -24.03
N PRO A 299 10.27 -13.80 -22.70
CA PRO A 299 11.43 -13.37 -21.95
C PRO A 299 12.48 -14.49 -22.00
N THR A 300 13.73 -14.12 -22.25
CA THR A 300 14.86 -15.04 -22.13
C THR A 300 14.86 -15.67 -20.72
N PRO A 301 14.79 -17.01 -20.59
CA PRO A 301 14.46 -17.70 -19.33
C PRO A 301 15.38 -17.42 -18.15
N ASP A 302 16.65 -17.08 -18.37
CA ASP A 302 17.66 -17.07 -17.30
C ASP A 302 17.86 -15.71 -16.60
N LEU A 303 17.25 -14.63 -17.08
CA LEU A 303 17.45 -13.27 -16.53
C LEU A 303 16.22 -12.65 -15.86
N CYS A 304 15.04 -13.27 -15.98
CA CYS A 304 13.79 -12.68 -15.49
C CYS A 304 13.10 -13.52 -14.43
N ARG A 305 12.94 -12.94 -13.23
CA ARG A 305 12.25 -13.57 -12.10
C ARG A 305 11.04 -12.74 -11.70
N CYS A 306 9.86 -13.33 -11.82
CA CYS A 306 8.61 -12.74 -11.33
C CYS A 306 8.30 -13.18 -9.89
N THR A 307 9.14 -14.07 -9.32
CA THR A 307 9.02 -14.58 -7.96
C THR A 307 9.83 -13.78 -6.92
N ASP A 308 10.39 -12.62 -7.29
CA ASP A 308 11.14 -11.78 -6.35
C ASP A 308 10.23 -11.01 -5.37
N ARG A 309 10.86 -10.39 -4.36
CA ARG A 309 10.16 -9.60 -3.32
C ARG A 309 9.34 -8.45 -3.91
N LYS A 310 9.87 -7.77 -4.92
CA LYS A 310 9.21 -6.63 -5.57
C LYS A 310 7.90 -7.05 -6.22
N HIS A 311 7.90 -8.13 -7.01
CA HIS A 311 6.69 -8.61 -7.68
C HIS A 311 5.68 -9.19 -6.69
N SER A 312 6.11 -9.80 -5.57
CA SER A 312 5.22 -10.13 -4.46
C SER A 312 4.53 -8.89 -3.89
N ASN A 313 5.27 -7.80 -3.67
CA ASN A 313 4.68 -6.55 -3.19
C ASN A 313 3.77 -5.87 -4.24
N LEU A 314 4.09 -5.96 -5.53
CA LEU A 314 3.21 -5.51 -6.62
C LEU A 314 1.91 -6.32 -6.68
N LEU A 315 1.97 -7.63 -6.47
CA LEU A 315 0.77 -8.47 -6.37
C LEU A 315 -0.13 -7.97 -5.23
N ILE A 316 0.44 -7.68 -4.05
CA ILE A 316 -0.31 -7.12 -2.92
C ILE A 316 -0.90 -5.76 -3.30
N LEU A 317 -0.09 -4.83 -3.84
CA LEU A 317 -0.52 -3.49 -4.21
C LEU A 317 -1.67 -3.50 -5.22
N PHE A 318 -1.53 -4.23 -6.33
CA PHE A 318 -2.55 -4.25 -7.38
C PHE A 318 -3.80 -5.03 -6.97
N THR A 319 -3.65 -6.11 -6.18
CA THR A 319 -4.81 -6.78 -5.58
C THR A 319 -5.56 -5.81 -4.68
N ASN A 320 -4.84 -5.09 -3.82
CA ASN A 320 -5.43 -4.13 -2.91
C ASN A 320 -6.13 -2.98 -3.65
N ALA A 321 -5.46 -2.36 -4.63
CA ALA A 321 -6.02 -1.32 -5.49
C ALA A 321 -7.28 -1.80 -6.22
N MET A 322 -7.26 -3.02 -6.79
CA MET A 322 -8.42 -3.64 -7.44
C MET A 322 -9.60 -3.77 -6.46
N LEU A 323 -9.35 -4.14 -5.21
CA LEU A 323 -10.41 -4.32 -4.21
C LEU A 323 -10.94 -2.99 -3.66
N PHE A 324 -10.14 -1.93 -3.64
CA PHE A 324 -10.55 -0.62 -3.12
C PHE A 324 -11.24 0.27 -4.17
N LEU A 325 -10.89 0.11 -5.45
CA LEU A 325 -11.24 1.05 -6.51
C LEU A 325 -12.25 0.50 -7.54
N ILE A 326 -12.74 -0.72 -7.33
CA ILE A 326 -13.85 -1.34 -8.06
C ILE A 326 -15.08 -1.42 -7.16
#